data_AF-F3CAS1-F1
#
_entry.id   AF-F3CAS1-F1
#
_cell.length_a   1.000
_cell.length_b   1.000
_cell.length_c   1.000
_cell.angle_alpha   90.00
_cell.angle_beta   90.00
_cell.angle_gamma   90.00
#
_symmetry.space_group_name_H-M   'P 1'
#
loop_
_entity.id
_entity.type
_entity.pdbx_description
1 polymer ?
#
loop_
_entity_poly.entity_id
_entity_poly.type
_entity_poly.pdbx_seq_one_letter_code
_entity_poly.pdbx_strand_id
1 'polypeptide(L)'
;RRTPGVAIFATTVVAIALSFTSTLTTLAETVVLLLLFVFLSVNIAVLVLKRDKVEAGHFQVHWVIPVLAILSCLLLLTQQGPETWLRAGMMLAVGAALYGLTRLGSSVLVSHPR
;
A
#
# COMPACT_ATOMS: atom_id res chain seq x y z
N ARG A 1 1.75 -18.86 20.71
CA ARG A 1 2.37 -17.62 20.18
C ARG A 1 3.05 -18.00 18.85
N ARG A 2 2.43 -17.73 17.69
CA ARG A 2 3.08 -17.98 16.39
C ARG A 2 3.93 -16.76 16.06
N THR A 3 5.24 -16.88 16.23
CA THR A 3 6.17 -15.90 15.66
C THR A 3 6.10 -16.05 14.14
N PRO A 4 5.87 -14.96 13.38
CA PRO A 4 5.84 -15.02 11.92
C PRO A 4 7.28 -15.11 11.37
N GLY A 5 8.06 -16.11 11.81
CA GLY A 5 9.46 -16.28 11.43
C GLY A 5 9.63 -16.45 9.93
N VAL A 6 8.69 -17.14 9.27
CA VAL A 6 8.67 -17.29 7.81
C VAL A 6 8.47 -15.95 7.10
N ALA A 7 7.60 -15.07 7.62
CA ALA A 7 7.36 -13.77 7.00
C ALA A 7 8.58 -12.85 7.13
N ILE A 8 9.22 -12.84 8.30
CA ILE A 8 10.45 -12.05 8.53
C ILE A 8 11.56 -12.53 7.59
N PHE A 9 11.80 -13.85 7.55
CA PHE A 9 12.84 -14.40 6.67
C PHE A 9 12.56 -14.09 5.20
N ALA A 10 11.31 -14.25 4.75
CA ALA A 10 10.92 -13.95 3.38
C ALA A 10 11.14 -12.47 3.02
N THR A 11 10.70 -11.52 3.86
CA THR A 11 10.88 -10.10 3.58
C THR A 11 12.34 -9.67 3.64
N THR A 12 13.14 -10.25 4.56
CA THR A 12 14.59 -10.00 4.62
C THR A 12 15.31 -10.48 3.36
N VAL A 13 15.01 -11.69 2.87
CA VAL A 13 15.62 -12.21 1.63
C VAL A 13 15.26 -11.33 0.44
N VAL A 14 13.99 -10.93 0.32
CA VAL A 14 13.53 -10.03 -0.75
C VAL A 14 14.25 -8.67 -0.68
N ALA A 15 14.36 -8.08 0.52
CA ALA A 15 15.06 -6.82 0.72
C ALA A 15 16.54 -6.91 0.29
N ILE A 16 17.25 -7.97 0.69
CA ILE A 16 18.66 -8.19 0.31
C ILE A 16 18.79 -8.31 -1.22
N ALA A 17 17.94 -9.12 -1.86
CA ALA A 17 17.96 -9.29 -3.32
C ALA A 17 17.72 -7.97 -4.07
N LEU A 18 16.77 -7.16 -3.61
CA LEU A 18 16.50 -5.82 -4.15
C LEU A 18 17.70 -4.88 -3.96
N SER A 19 18.37 -4.92 -2.80
CA SER A 19 19.54 -4.08 -2.51
C SER A 19 20.75 -4.37 -3.41
N PHE A 20 20.94 -5.61 -3.84
CA PHE A 20 22.04 -5.96 -4.76
C PHE A 20 21.77 -5.57 -6.21
N THR A 21 20.49 -5.48 -6.61
CA THR A 21 20.12 -5.32 -8.03
C THR A 21 19.87 -3.85 -8.40
N SER A 22 19.61 -2.97 -7.44
CA SER A 22 19.17 -1.60 -7.70
C SER A 22 19.84 -0.58 -6.79
N THR A 23 19.95 0.66 -7.27
CA THR A 23 20.51 1.75 -6.47
C THR A 23 19.54 2.16 -5.37
N LEU A 24 20.09 2.62 -4.24
CA LEU A 24 19.28 3.11 -3.11
C LEU A 24 18.34 4.25 -3.52
N THR A 25 18.78 5.13 -4.42
CA THR A 25 17.98 6.24 -4.96
C THR A 25 16.74 5.73 -5.69
N THR A 26 16.89 4.76 -6.60
CA THR A 26 15.77 4.21 -7.37
C THR A 26 14.78 3.45 -6.47
N LEU A 27 15.26 2.70 -5.47
CA LEU A 27 14.41 2.05 -4.47
C LEU A 27 13.64 3.07 -3.64
N ALA A 28 14.32 4.13 -3.19
CA ALA A 28 13.68 5.19 -2.42
C ALA A 28 12.55 5.85 -3.21
N GLU A 29 12.79 6.23 -4.48
CA GLU A 29 11.76 6.84 -5.32
C GLU A 29 10.55 5.92 -5.54
N THR A 30 10.79 4.63 -5.84
CA THR A 30 9.71 3.66 -6.05
C THR A 30 8.90 3.40 -4.77
N VAL A 31 9.56 3.25 -3.63
CA VAL A 31 8.89 3.11 -2.32
C VAL A 31 8.12 4.37 -1.97
N VAL A 32 8.69 5.57 -2.19
CA VAL A 32 7.98 6.84 -1.96
C VAL A 32 6.72 6.94 -2.81
N LEU A 33 6.78 6.58 -4.11
CA LEU A 33 5.58 6.56 -4.95
C LEU A 33 4.51 5.60 -4.42
N LEU A 34 4.90 4.39 -4.01
CA LEU A 34 3.97 3.42 -3.43
C LEU A 34 3.37 3.94 -2.12
N LEU A 35 4.19 4.55 -1.25
CA LEU A 35 3.72 5.16 -0.01
C LEU A 35 2.76 6.32 -0.30
N LEU A 36 3.08 7.23 -1.23
CA LEU A 36 2.19 8.34 -1.64
C LEU A 36 0.84 7.81 -2.14
N PHE A 37 0.85 6.76 -2.95
CA PHE A 37 -0.37 6.12 -3.44
C PHE A 37 -1.21 5.52 -2.29
N VAL A 38 -0.56 4.79 -1.37
CA VAL A 38 -1.22 4.23 -0.18
C VAL A 38 -1.77 5.33 0.72
N PHE A 39 -1.00 6.39 0.97
CA PHE A 39 -1.44 7.53 1.76
C PHE A 39 -2.64 8.23 1.13
N LEU A 40 -2.61 8.46 -0.19
CA LEU A 40 -3.73 9.03 -0.93
C LEU A 40 -4.98 8.15 -0.78
N SER A 41 -4.84 6.84 -0.97
CA SER A 41 -5.93 5.87 -0.83
C SER A 41 -6.55 5.88 0.58
N VAL A 42 -5.73 5.86 1.63
CA VAL A 42 -6.19 5.90 3.03
C VAL A 42 -6.89 7.23 3.35
N ASN A 43 -6.37 8.37 2.90
CA ASN A 43 -7.01 9.67 3.13
C ASN A 43 -8.36 9.79 2.40
N ILE A 44 -8.46 9.24 1.18
CA ILE A 44 -9.74 9.13 0.46
C ILE A 44 -10.71 8.24 1.24
N ALA A 45 -10.26 7.07 1.74
CA ALA A 45 -11.08 6.17 2.53
C ALA A 45 -11.61 6.84 3.81
N VAL A 46 -10.78 7.63 4.50
CA VAL A 46 -11.19 8.42 5.67
C VAL A 46 -12.23 9.48 5.31
N LEU A 47 -12.08 10.17 4.17
CA LEU A 47 -13.08 11.13 3.68
C LEU A 47 -14.42 10.46 3.35
N VAL A 48 -14.38 9.27 2.73
CA VAL A 48 -15.56 8.46 2.46
C VAL A 48 -16.21 8.01 3.76
N LEU A 49 -15.44 7.52 4.74
CA LEU A 49 -15.97 7.05 6.01
C LEU A 49 -16.51 8.18 6.89
N LYS A 50 -15.91 9.38 6.83
CA LYS A 50 -16.41 10.59 7.50
C LYS A 50 -17.66 11.16 6.82
N ARG A 51 -17.89 10.82 5.55
CA ARG A 51 -19.15 11.15 4.85
C ARG A 51 -20.30 10.29 5.35
N ASP A 52 -20.01 9.11 5.90
CA ASP A 52 -20.98 8.25 6.57
C ASP A 52 -21.28 8.84 7.96
N LYS A 53 -22.47 9.43 8.10
CA LYS A 53 -22.90 10.09 9.32
C LYS A 53 -23.23 9.04 10.38
N VAL A 54 -22.30 8.77 11.29
CA VAL A 54 -22.60 7.99 12.51
C VAL A 54 -23.15 8.95 13.57
N GLU A 55 -24.39 8.72 13.98
CA GLU A 55 -25.06 9.39 15.10
C GLU A 55 -24.42 8.97 16.44
N ALA A 56 -23.26 9.54 16.80
CA ALA A 56 -22.80 9.54 18.19
C ALA A 56 -21.73 10.62 18.41
N GLY A 57 -21.89 11.39 19.49
CA GLY A 57 -20.98 12.48 19.89
C GLY A 57 -19.58 11.96 20.23
N HIS A 58 -18.69 11.95 19.26
CA HIS A 58 -17.25 11.71 19.45
C HIS A 58 -16.45 12.85 18.81
N PHE A 59 -15.23 13.05 19.33
CA PHE A 59 -14.29 14.09 18.91
C PHE A 59 -13.95 13.93 17.42
N GLN A 60 -14.60 14.72 16.56
CA GLN A 60 -14.35 14.68 15.12
C GLN A 60 -13.09 15.49 14.80
N VAL A 61 -12.06 14.80 14.35
CA VAL A 61 -10.90 15.44 13.73
C VAL A 61 -11.36 16.26 12.51
N HIS A 62 -10.87 17.50 12.43
CA HIS A 62 -11.28 18.45 11.41
C HIS A 62 -10.87 17.94 10.02
N TRP A 63 -11.82 18.00 9.07
CA TRP A 63 -11.68 17.56 7.67
C TRP A 63 -10.53 18.22 6.89
N VAL A 64 -9.92 19.26 7.44
CA VAL A 64 -8.76 19.95 6.86
C VAL A 64 -7.51 19.05 6.84
N ILE A 65 -7.33 18.14 7.81
CA ILE A 65 -6.12 17.30 7.88
C ILE A 65 -6.02 16.34 6.68
N PRO A 66 -7.07 15.55 6.34
CA PRO A 66 -7.02 14.68 5.17
C PRO A 66 -6.87 15.44 3.85
N VAL A 67 -7.50 16.62 3.73
CA VAL A 67 -7.42 17.43 2.50
C VAL A 67 -6.01 17.97 2.28
N LEU A 68 -5.36 18.50 3.33
CA LEU A 68 -3.96 18.95 3.24
C LEU A 68 -3.02 17.80 2.91
N ALA A 69 -3.25 16.61 3.47
CA ALA A 69 -2.48 15.40 3.14
C ALA A 69 -2.62 14.99 1.66
N ILE A 70 -3.84 15.03 1.12
CA ILE A 70 -4.11 14.76 -0.30
C ILE A 70 -3.38 15.78 -1.18
N LEU A 71 -3.49 17.08 -0.88
CA LEU A 71 -2.81 18.13 -1.63
C LEU A 71 -1.29 17.97 -1.61
N SER A 72 -0.70 17.67 -0.45
CA SER A 72 0.73 17.41 -0.32
C SER A 72 1.16 16.16 -1.10
N CYS A 73 0.37 15.07 -1.03
CA CYS A 73 0.67 13.86 -1.80
C CYS A 73 0.61 14.11 -3.31
N LEU A 74 -0.40 14.82 -3.80
CA LEU A 74 -0.53 15.20 -5.22
C LEU A 74 0.67 16.02 -5.69
N LEU A 75 1.10 17.00 -4.90
CA LEU A 75 2.26 17.83 -5.24
C LEU A 75 3.55 17.00 -5.30
N LEU A 76 3.76 16.08 -4.36
CA LEU A 76 4.92 15.19 -4.39
C LEU A 76 4.85 14.20 -5.57
N LEU A 77 3.64 13.73 -5.91
CA LEU A 77 3.40 12.80 -7.02
C LEU A 77 3.75 13.45 -8.38
N THR A 78 3.45 14.74 -8.57
CA THR A 78 3.80 15.46 -9.81
C THR A 78 5.30 15.67 -9.99
N GLN A 79 6.09 15.56 -8.91
CA GLN A 79 7.56 15.69 -8.95
C GLN A 79 8.25 14.37 -9.33
N GLN A 80 7.52 13.27 -9.49
CA GLN A 80 8.09 11.95 -9.75
C GLN A 80 8.20 11.68 -11.26
N GLY A 81 9.32 11.07 -11.67
CA GLY A 81 9.59 10.77 -13.07
C GLY A 81 8.69 9.67 -13.66
N PRO A 82 8.49 9.64 -14.99
CA PRO A 82 7.66 8.64 -15.67
C PRO A 82 8.21 7.21 -15.56
N GLU A 83 9.54 7.06 -15.46
CA GLU A 83 10.18 5.75 -15.26
C GLU A 83 9.82 5.13 -13.90
N THR A 84 9.70 5.95 -12.87
CA THR A 84 9.32 5.52 -11.51
C THR A 84 7.85 5.10 -11.46
N TRP A 85 6.97 5.76 -12.22
CA TRP A 85 5.58 5.35 -12.39
C TRP A 85 5.44 3.95 -13.01
N LEU A 86 6.25 3.64 -14.03
CA LEU A 86 6.23 2.32 -14.66
C LEU A 86 6.68 1.23 -13.68
N ARG A 87 7.74 1.47 -12.91
CA ARG A 87 8.22 0.55 -11.86
C ARG A 87 7.17 0.36 -10.76
N ALA A 88 6.59 1.44 -10.25
CA ALA A 88 5.56 1.37 -9.22
C ALA A 88 4.31 0.61 -9.71
N GLY A 89 3.89 0.87 -10.95
CA GLY A 89 2.79 0.14 -11.60
C GLY A 89 3.09 -1.35 -11.74
N MET A 90 4.31 -1.72 -12.13
CA MET A 90 4.73 -3.12 -12.20
C MET A 90 4.69 -3.79 -10.82
N MET A 91 5.16 -3.11 -9.78
CA MET A 91 5.16 -3.63 -8.41
C MET A 91 3.74 -3.82 -7.86
N LEU A 92 2.83 -2.88 -8.16
CA LEU A 92 1.39 -3.02 -7.87
C LEU A 92 0.76 -4.19 -8.63
N ALA A 93 1.12 -4.38 -9.91
CA ALA A 93 0.63 -5.49 -10.72
C ALA A 93 1.08 -6.85 -10.15
N VAL A 94 2.33 -6.96 -9.69
CA VAL A 94 2.83 -8.15 -9.00
C VAL A 94 2.04 -8.41 -7.71
N GLY A 95 1.81 -7.37 -6.90
CA GLY A 95 0.99 -7.48 -5.68
C GLY A 95 -0.44 -7.94 -5.98
N ALA A 96 -1.07 -7.38 -7.01
CA ALA A 96 -2.41 -7.76 -7.45
C ALA A 96 -2.46 -9.20 -7.99
N ALA A 97 -1.44 -9.62 -8.74
CA ALA A 97 -1.33 -10.98 -9.25
C ALA A 97 -1.16 -12.00 -8.11
N LEU A 98 -0.26 -11.73 -7.15
CA LEU A 98 -0.09 -12.56 -5.95
C LEU A 98 -1.39 -12.62 -5.12
N TYR A 99 -2.07 -11.49 -4.94
CA TYR A 99 -3.37 -11.45 -4.27
C TYR A 99 -4.41 -12.29 -5.01
N GLY A 100 -4.52 -12.16 -6.33
CA GLY A 100 -5.41 -12.97 -7.17
C GLY A 100 -5.13 -14.46 -7.03
N LEU A 101 -3.85 -14.86 -7.09
CA LEU A 101 -3.42 -16.25 -6.95
C LEU A 101 -3.73 -16.81 -5.56
N THR A 102 -3.50 -16.01 -4.51
CA THR A 102 -3.82 -16.39 -3.12
C THR A 102 -5.33 -16.51 -2.92
N ARG A 103 -6.11 -15.59 -3.51
CA ARG A 103 -7.58 -15.61 -3.45
C ARG A 103 -8.15 -16.85 -4.13
N LEU A 104 -7.60 -17.23 -5.29
CA LEU A 104 -7.97 -18.44 -6.03
C LEU A 104 -7.60 -19.72 -5.26
N GLY A 105 -6.44 -19.75 -4.59
CA GLY A 105 -6.05 -20.87 -3.72
C GLY A 105 -6.87 -20.97 -2.43
N SER A 106 -7.29 -19.82 -1.86
CA SER A 106 -8.11 -19.76 -0.65
C SER A 106 -9.54 -20.25 -0.89
N SER A 107 -10.08 -20.02 -2.09
CA SER A 107 -11.36 -20.63 -2.51
C SER A 107 -11.32 -22.16 -2.59
N VAL A 108 -10.15 -22.77 -2.80
CA VAL A 108 -10.01 -24.23 -2.83
C VAL A 108 -9.97 -24.84 -1.42
N LEU A 109 -9.38 -24.14 -0.43
CA LEU A 109 -9.23 -24.61 0.95
C LEU A 109 -10.51 -24.50 1.81
N VAL A 110 -11.50 -23.72 1.40
CA VAL A 110 -12.82 -23.63 2.06
C VAL A 110 -13.78 -24.78 1.65
N SER A 111 -13.33 -25.72 0.81
CA SER A 111 -14.18 -26.82 0.31
C SER A 111 -14.16 -28.10 1.16
N HIS A 112 -13.45 -28.15 2.30
CA HIS A 112 -13.41 -29.35 3.14
C HIS A 112 -13.99 -29.15 4.56
N PRO A 113 -15.33 -29.15 4.71
CA PRO A 113 -15.95 -29.46 5.99
C PRO A 113 -15.89 -30.99 6.20
N ARG A 114 -15.27 -31.43 7.29
CA ARG A 114 -15.66 -32.65 7.98
C ARG A 114 -15.85 -32.30 9.45
#